data_AF-A0A250JX19-F1
#
_entry.id   AF-A0A250JX19-F1
#
_cell.length_a   1.000
_cell.length_b   1.000
_cell.length_c   1.000
_cell.angle_alpha   90.00
_cell.angle_beta   90.00
_cell.angle_gamma   90.00
#
_symmetry.space_group_name_H-M   'P 1'
#
loop_
_entity.id
_entity.type
_entity.pdbx_description
1 polymer ?
#
loop_
_entity_poly.entity_id
_entity_poly.type
_entity_poly.pdbx_seq_one_letter_code
_entity_poly.pdbx_strand_id
1 'polypeptide(L)'
;MTSTQARNAARPWLLLLPLPAMLLGAFTAWRSGAPAGAFILNAAAAALGAGVAVLLGRQPGLTLPRAATPLAVIAILVTASTLLFPGLEGIHRWVALGPVRLHASAIATPWVLLGMSAALHQRLAVSAALALSMAAVHAAQPDAGQGTAFALAASVLLARAQLAPWPARAATCAGVLAMGAMAWLRPDPLAAVPHVERIVQLAAGLTPVLGAVAVLALALLLVPTVPGITVGRDLSLGLAVYLAATLCVPALGNFPVPVMGAGAGPVLGWYLATGMLMAAARRPPGSSPPRRAPRPPRGGTLEA
;
A
#
# COMPACT_ATOMS: atom_id res chain seq x y z
N MET A 1 -27.10 18.65 -27.29
CA MET A 1 -25.93 19.20 -26.57
C MET A 1 -25.98 18.83 -25.10
N THR A 2 -25.80 17.54 -24.77
CA THR A 2 -25.84 17.04 -23.39
C THR A 2 -24.80 15.93 -23.22
N SER A 3 -23.53 16.24 -23.51
CA SER A 3 -22.42 15.36 -23.15
C SER A 3 -21.98 15.70 -21.74
N THR A 4 -22.57 14.98 -20.80
CA THR A 4 -22.08 14.61 -19.49
C THR A 4 -20.65 15.07 -19.22
N GLN A 5 -20.53 16.28 -18.66
CA GLN A 5 -19.42 16.66 -17.81
C GLN A 5 -19.43 15.72 -16.61
N ALA A 6 -18.96 14.48 -16.79
CA ALA A 6 -18.54 13.64 -15.68
C ALA A 6 -17.27 14.30 -15.13
N ARG A 7 -17.49 15.35 -14.33
CA ARG A 7 -16.46 15.96 -13.49
C ARG A 7 -15.77 14.81 -12.78
N ASN A 8 -14.44 14.87 -12.75
CA ASN A 8 -13.58 14.03 -11.93
C ASN A 8 -13.92 14.24 -10.45
N ALA A 9 -15.11 13.80 -10.03
CA ALA A 9 -15.49 13.76 -8.65
C ALA A 9 -14.54 12.78 -7.99
N ALA A 10 -13.93 13.21 -6.89
CA ALA A 10 -13.36 12.27 -5.93
C ALA A 10 -14.39 11.14 -5.74
N ARG A 11 -13.92 9.90 -5.63
CA ARG A 11 -14.79 8.74 -5.37
C ARG A 11 -14.79 8.51 -3.85
N PRO A 12 -15.54 9.29 -3.04
CA PRO A 12 -15.46 9.22 -1.59
C PRO A 12 -15.86 7.85 -1.06
N TRP A 13 -16.67 7.10 -1.81
CA TRP A 13 -17.04 5.72 -1.48
C TRP A 13 -15.84 4.78 -1.36
N LEU A 14 -14.70 5.08 -2.01
CA LEU A 14 -13.47 4.30 -1.84
C LEU A 14 -13.05 4.29 -0.37
N LEU A 15 -13.27 5.38 0.37
CA LEU A 15 -12.90 5.48 1.79
C LEU A 15 -13.73 4.56 2.69
N LEU A 16 -14.82 3.97 2.18
CA LEU A 16 -15.68 3.05 2.93
C LEU A 16 -15.24 1.58 2.77
N LEU A 17 -14.33 1.29 1.83
CA LEU A 17 -13.87 -0.08 1.53
C LEU A 17 -13.23 -0.83 2.71
N PRO A 18 -12.55 -0.18 3.67
CA PRO A 18 -12.03 -0.86 4.86
C PRO A 18 -13.11 -1.32 5.83
N LEU A 19 -14.30 -0.71 5.82
CA LEU A 19 -15.31 -0.91 6.86
C LEU A 19 -15.77 -2.37 7.00
N PRO A 20 -16.07 -3.12 5.92
CA PRO A 20 -16.45 -4.53 6.04
C PRO A 20 -15.39 -5.37 6.76
N ALA A 21 -14.11 -5.18 6.43
CA ALA A 21 -13.01 -5.91 7.05
C ALA A 21 -12.82 -5.50 8.52
N MET A 22 -12.90 -4.20 8.83
CA MET A 22 -12.78 -3.70 10.20
C MET A 22 -13.92 -4.18 11.11
N LEU A 23 -15.17 -4.12 10.63
CA LEU A 23 -16.35 -4.55 11.39
C LEU A 23 -16.32 -6.05 11.62
N LEU A 24 -15.97 -6.84 10.60
CA LEU A 24 -15.86 -8.28 10.72
C LEU A 24 -14.69 -8.70 11.63
N GLY A 25 -13.55 -7.99 11.55
CA GLY A 25 -12.41 -8.19 12.46
C GLY A 25 -12.80 -7.93 13.92
N ALA A 26 -13.44 -6.79 14.19
CA ALA A 26 -13.91 -6.44 15.53
C ALA A 26 -14.94 -7.45 16.07
N PHE A 27 -15.90 -7.85 15.24
CA PHE A 27 -16.88 -8.88 15.59
C PHE A 27 -16.21 -10.22 15.91
N THR A 28 -15.30 -10.68 15.06
CA THR A 28 -14.59 -11.95 15.24
C THR A 28 -13.78 -11.92 16.53
N ALA A 29 -13.02 -10.85 16.77
CA ALA A 29 -12.24 -10.68 17.98
C ALA A 29 -13.11 -10.73 19.25
N TRP A 30 -14.24 -10.00 19.25
CA TRP A 30 -15.19 -10.01 20.36
C TRP A 30 -15.77 -11.42 20.62
N ARG A 31 -16.18 -12.13 19.56
CA ARG A 31 -16.72 -13.50 19.66
C ARG A 31 -15.68 -14.52 20.13
N SER A 32 -14.40 -14.27 19.87
CA SER A 32 -13.27 -15.10 20.32
C SER A 32 -12.71 -14.69 21.69
N GLY A 33 -13.39 -13.80 22.43
CA GLY A 33 -12.99 -13.40 23.79
C GLY A 33 -11.87 -12.36 23.86
N ALA A 34 -11.46 -11.78 22.74
CA ALA A 34 -10.49 -10.68 22.75
C ALA A 34 -11.15 -9.36 23.20
N PRO A 35 -10.41 -8.45 23.85
CA PRO A 35 -10.94 -7.15 24.25
C PRO A 35 -11.39 -6.34 23.03
N ALA A 36 -12.69 -5.99 22.96
CA ALA A 36 -13.23 -5.17 21.88
C ALA A 36 -12.51 -3.80 21.75
N GLY A 37 -11.95 -3.31 22.85
CA GLY A 37 -11.16 -2.07 22.90
C GLY A 37 -9.92 -2.09 21.99
N ALA A 38 -9.41 -3.26 21.60
CA ALA A 38 -8.27 -3.38 20.68
C ALA A 38 -8.53 -2.71 19.31
N PHE A 39 -9.81 -2.61 18.89
CA PHE A 39 -10.21 -2.03 17.60
C PHE A 39 -10.52 -0.54 17.65
N ILE A 40 -10.51 0.10 18.84
CA ILE A 40 -10.68 1.55 18.96
C ILE A 40 -9.60 2.28 18.16
N LEU A 41 -8.37 1.78 18.20
CA LEU A 41 -7.25 2.34 17.43
C LEU A 41 -7.48 2.21 15.92
N ASN A 42 -8.11 1.13 15.43
CA ASN A 42 -8.46 0.99 14.02
C ASN A 42 -9.52 2.01 13.62
N ALA A 43 -10.55 2.22 14.45
CA ALA A 43 -11.60 3.21 14.20
C ALA A 43 -11.04 4.64 14.17
N ALA A 44 -10.19 5.01 15.14
CA ALA A 44 -9.52 6.31 15.19
C ALA A 44 -8.59 6.50 13.99
N ALA A 45 -7.80 5.47 13.64
CA ALA A 45 -6.95 5.46 12.45
C ALA A 45 -7.75 5.61 11.16
N ALA A 46 -8.94 5.01 11.07
CA ALA A 46 -9.78 5.13 9.89
C ALA A 46 -10.35 6.55 9.74
N ALA A 47 -10.81 7.17 10.82
CA ALA A 47 -11.27 8.56 10.80
C ALA A 47 -10.15 9.53 10.39
N LEU A 48 -8.98 9.41 11.02
CA LEU A 48 -7.81 10.23 10.70
C LEU A 48 -7.32 9.97 9.27
N GLY A 49 -7.17 8.70 8.90
CA GLY A 49 -6.72 8.26 7.59
C GLY A 49 -7.65 8.73 6.47
N ALA A 50 -8.96 8.62 6.65
CA ALA A 50 -9.95 9.13 5.69
C ALA A 50 -9.82 10.65 5.50
N GLY A 51 -9.66 11.41 6.59
CA GLY A 51 -9.41 12.85 6.53
C GLY A 51 -8.15 13.19 5.72
N VAL A 52 -7.03 12.52 6.03
CA VAL A 52 -5.76 12.71 5.29
C VAL A 52 -5.90 12.29 3.83
N ALA A 53 -6.58 11.18 3.54
CA ALA A 53 -6.82 10.69 2.18
C ALA A 53 -7.64 11.69 1.36
N VAL A 54 -8.64 12.34 1.95
CA VAL A 54 -9.40 13.42 1.32
C VAL A 54 -8.48 14.62 1.02
N LEU A 55 -7.65 15.03 1.98
CA LEU A 55 -6.72 16.16 1.79
C LEU A 55 -5.68 15.89 0.69
N LEU A 56 -5.08 14.70 0.69
CA LEU A 56 -4.16 14.25 -0.35
C LEU A 56 -4.87 14.17 -1.70
N GLY A 57 -6.04 13.53 -1.71
CA GLY A 57 -6.88 13.37 -2.87
C GLY A 57 -7.45 14.68 -3.41
N ARG A 58 -7.23 15.84 -2.76
CA ARG A 58 -7.56 17.19 -3.29
C ARG A 58 -6.36 17.89 -3.91
N GLN A 59 -5.14 17.37 -3.72
CA GLN A 59 -3.94 17.99 -4.27
C GLN A 59 -3.93 17.90 -5.80
N PRO A 60 -3.39 18.92 -6.49
CA PRO A 60 -3.17 18.85 -7.93
C PRO A 60 -2.24 17.69 -8.28
N GLY A 61 -2.53 16.98 -9.37
CA GLY A 61 -1.73 15.81 -9.80
C GLY A 61 -0.25 16.11 -10.08
N LEU A 62 0.15 17.39 -10.20
CA LEU A 62 1.53 17.83 -10.39
C LEU A 62 2.29 18.13 -9.09
N THR A 63 1.60 18.42 -7.98
CA THR A 63 2.25 18.84 -6.72
C THR A 63 2.83 17.64 -5.99
N LEU A 64 2.06 16.55 -5.91
CA LEU A 64 2.44 15.35 -5.18
C LEU A 64 3.69 14.66 -5.77
N PRO A 65 3.86 14.52 -7.10
CA PRO A 65 5.08 13.96 -7.70
C PRO A 65 6.36 14.77 -7.40
N ARG A 66 6.27 16.11 -7.27
CA ARG A 66 7.45 16.95 -6.98
C ARG A 66 7.97 16.72 -5.56
N ALA A 67 7.08 16.50 -4.60
CA ALA A 67 7.44 16.21 -3.22
C ALA A 67 7.64 14.70 -2.94
N ALA A 68 7.37 13.83 -3.92
CA ALA A 68 7.36 12.38 -3.73
C ALA A 68 8.70 11.82 -3.23
N THR A 69 9.81 12.18 -3.88
CA THR A 69 11.15 11.71 -3.48
C THR A 69 11.58 12.18 -2.09
N PRO A 70 11.51 13.48 -1.73
CA PRO A 70 11.87 13.89 -0.36
C PRO A 70 10.96 13.27 0.70
N LEU A 71 9.66 13.13 0.44
CA LEU A 71 8.75 12.44 1.37
C LEU A 71 9.07 10.95 1.49
N ALA A 72 9.51 10.28 0.42
CA ALA A 72 9.98 8.91 0.47
C ALA A 72 11.25 8.77 1.33
N VAL A 73 12.20 9.71 1.23
CA VAL A 73 13.39 9.72 2.09
C VAL A 73 12.99 9.91 3.55
N ILE A 74 12.09 10.85 3.86
CA ILE A 74 11.57 11.04 5.22
C ILE A 74 10.89 9.76 5.72
N ALA A 75 10.08 9.11 4.88
CA ALA A 75 9.40 7.86 5.21
C ALA A 75 10.40 6.72 5.55
N ILE A 76 11.51 6.62 4.80
CA ILE A 76 12.60 5.68 5.10
C ILE A 76 13.27 6.04 6.43
N LEU A 77 13.59 7.31 6.65
CA LEU A 77 14.23 7.76 7.89
C LEU A 77 13.35 7.52 9.12
N VAL A 78 12.04 7.76 9.02
CA VAL A 78 11.07 7.45 10.07
C VAL A 78 11.03 5.94 10.34
N THR A 79 11.05 5.11 9.30
CA THR A 79 11.10 3.65 9.46
C THR A 79 12.42 3.18 10.06
N ALA A 80 13.55 3.74 9.64
CA ALA A 80 14.86 3.45 10.20
C ALA A 80 14.97 3.89 11.66
N SER A 81 14.30 4.99 12.04
CA SER A 81 14.32 5.50 13.40
C SER A 81 13.75 4.51 14.42
N THR A 82 12.91 3.55 14.02
CA THR A 82 12.38 2.54 14.95
C THR A 82 13.49 1.70 15.59
N LEU A 83 14.64 1.58 14.92
CA LEU A 83 15.85 0.92 15.45
C LEU A 83 16.45 1.67 16.66
N LEU A 84 16.08 2.93 16.87
CA LEU A 84 16.52 3.77 17.98
C LEU A 84 15.52 3.80 19.15
N PHE A 85 14.26 3.39 18.92
CA PHE A 85 13.24 3.38 19.97
C PHE A 85 13.30 2.11 20.82
N PRO A 86 12.82 2.13 22.07
CA PRO A 86 12.65 0.92 22.86
C PRO A 86 11.74 -0.08 22.14
N GLY A 87 12.24 -1.29 21.90
CA GLY A 87 11.49 -2.35 21.24
C GLY A 87 10.43 -3.00 22.14
N LEU A 88 9.59 -3.86 21.57
CA LEU A 88 8.82 -4.84 22.34
C LEU A 88 9.67 -6.12 22.41
N GLU A 89 10.10 -6.54 23.60
CA GLU A 89 10.95 -7.74 23.76
C GLU A 89 12.19 -7.73 22.82
N GLY A 90 12.82 -6.56 22.64
CA GLY A 90 13.96 -6.38 21.75
C GLY A 90 13.60 -6.23 20.25
N ILE A 91 12.31 -6.11 19.90
CA ILE A 91 11.84 -5.96 18.53
C ILE A 91 11.49 -4.50 18.20
N HIS A 92 12.15 -3.95 17.18
CA HIS A 92 12.24 -2.53 16.89
C HIS A 92 11.55 -2.12 15.57
N ARG A 93 10.25 -2.45 15.40
CA ARG A 93 9.46 -2.13 14.18
C ARG A 93 8.34 -1.10 14.38
N TRP A 94 8.21 -0.56 15.60
CA TRP A 94 7.18 0.42 15.93
C TRP A 94 7.76 1.77 16.35
N VAL A 95 7.07 2.84 16.00
CA VAL A 95 7.23 4.14 16.65
C VAL A 95 6.28 4.20 17.83
N ALA A 96 6.81 4.53 19.01
CA ALA A 96 6.01 4.71 20.23
C ALA A 96 5.50 6.16 20.34
N LEU A 97 4.19 6.33 20.45
CA LEU A 97 3.51 7.60 20.71
C LEU A 97 2.67 7.46 21.99
N GLY A 98 3.31 7.67 23.13
CA GLY A 98 2.70 7.41 24.44
C GLY A 98 2.29 5.94 24.58
N PRO A 99 1.00 5.62 24.86
CA PRO A 99 0.54 4.24 24.98
C PRO A 99 0.36 3.52 23.63
N VAL A 100 0.43 4.25 22.51
CA VAL A 100 0.18 3.70 21.17
C VAL A 100 1.50 3.34 20.49
N ARG A 101 1.56 2.14 19.92
CA ARG A 101 2.67 1.69 19.07
C ARG A 101 2.20 1.62 17.62
N LEU A 102 2.79 2.44 16.76
CA LEU A 102 2.45 2.48 15.34
C LEU A 102 3.47 1.71 14.53
N HIS A 103 2.99 0.77 13.72
CA HIS A 103 3.83 0.03 12.79
C HIS A 103 4.33 0.97 11.69
N ALA A 104 5.58 1.41 11.78
CA ALA A 104 6.10 2.52 10.96
C ALA A 104 6.10 2.19 9.48
N SER A 105 6.64 1.02 9.11
CA SER A 105 6.76 0.56 7.73
C SER A 105 5.41 0.53 6.98
N ALA A 106 4.34 0.08 7.63
CA ALA A 106 3.01 0.01 7.03
C ALA A 106 2.48 1.40 6.62
N ILE A 107 2.83 2.44 7.39
CA ILE A 107 2.46 3.84 7.10
C ILE A 107 3.40 4.45 6.06
N ALA A 108 4.69 4.12 6.12
CA ALA A 108 5.75 4.73 5.33
C ALA A 108 5.83 4.18 3.89
N THR A 109 5.54 2.89 3.70
CA THR A 109 5.70 2.20 2.41
C THR A 109 4.96 2.85 1.24
N PRO A 110 3.69 3.30 1.36
CA PRO A 110 3.01 4.03 0.28
C PRO A 110 3.80 5.25 -0.22
N TRP A 111 4.45 6.00 0.68
CA TRP A 111 5.28 7.15 0.33
C TRP A 111 6.55 6.75 -0.43
N VAL A 112 7.18 5.64 -0.03
CA VAL A 112 8.36 5.11 -0.70
C VAL A 112 8.01 4.67 -2.12
N LEU A 113 6.91 3.94 -2.31
CA LEU A 113 6.43 3.50 -3.63
C LEU A 113 6.03 4.69 -4.51
N LEU A 114 5.44 5.75 -3.93
CA LEU A 114 5.19 7.02 -4.62
C LEU A 114 6.50 7.67 -5.11
N GLY A 115 7.50 7.82 -4.24
CA GLY A 115 8.81 8.37 -4.59
C GLY A 115 9.53 7.58 -5.68
N MET A 116 9.49 6.24 -5.59
CA MET A 116 10.01 5.35 -6.63
C MET A 116 9.27 5.56 -7.95
N SER A 117 7.94 5.54 -7.95
CA SER A 117 7.14 5.71 -9.17
C SER A 117 7.42 7.06 -9.87
N ALA A 118 7.64 8.12 -9.11
CA ALA A 118 7.93 9.45 -9.65
C ALA A 118 9.32 9.55 -10.29
N ALA A 119 10.31 8.83 -9.75
CA ALA A 119 11.69 8.82 -10.25
C ALA A 119 11.97 7.72 -11.28
N LEU A 120 11.09 6.72 -11.43
CA LEU A 120 11.36 5.42 -12.05
C LEU A 120 12.02 5.50 -13.43
N HIS A 121 11.42 6.26 -14.35
CA HIS A 121 11.85 6.26 -15.75
C HIS A 121 12.99 7.22 -16.02
N GLN A 122 13.08 8.33 -15.27
CA GLN A 122 14.11 9.36 -15.52
C GLN A 122 15.38 9.14 -14.68
N ARG A 123 15.24 8.51 -13.50
CA ARG A 123 16.29 8.41 -12.49
C ARG A 123 16.20 7.05 -11.79
N LEU A 124 16.51 5.97 -12.53
CA LEU A 124 16.52 4.61 -11.96
C LEU A 124 17.36 4.54 -10.68
N ALA A 125 18.55 5.16 -10.67
CA ALA A 125 19.43 5.17 -9.51
C ALA A 125 18.74 5.68 -8.23
N VAL A 126 17.89 6.71 -8.34
CA VAL A 126 17.10 7.22 -7.21
C VAL A 126 16.06 6.21 -6.76
N SER A 127 15.33 5.61 -7.70
CA SER A 127 14.31 4.60 -7.38
C SER A 127 14.94 3.35 -6.75
N ALA A 128 16.08 2.92 -7.26
CA ALA A 128 16.87 1.82 -6.73
C ALA A 128 17.42 2.15 -5.34
N ALA A 129 17.94 3.36 -5.12
CA ALA A 129 18.40 3.79 -3.80
C ALA A 129 17.26 3.76 -2.77
N LEU A 130 16.09 4.34 -3.09
CA LEU A 130 14.92 4.28 -2.22
C LEU A 130 14.50 2.84 -1.89
N ALA A 131 14.50 1.97 -2.91
CA ALA A 131 14.15 0.56 -2.74
C ALA A 131 15.14 -0.20 -1.86
N LEU A 132 16.43 -0.08 -2.17
CA LEU A 132 17.50 -0.77 -1.43
C LEU A 132 17.58 -0.26 0.01
N SER A 133 17.44 1.04 0.25
CA SER A 133 17.45 1.60 1.60
C SER A 133 16.28 1.10 2.46
N MET A 134 15.06 1.10 1.92
CA MET A 134 13.91 0.58 2.67
C MET A 134 14.01 -0.93 2.91
N ALA A 135 14.45 -1.70 1.90
CA ALA A 135 14.67 -3.14 2.04
C ALA A 135 15.78 -3.46 3.07
N ALA A 136 16.83 -2.64 3.16
CA ALA A 136 17.86 -2.76 4.18
C ALA A 136 17.31 -2.53 5.60
N VAL A 137 16.41 -1.55 5.77
CA VAL A 137 15.72 -1.32 7.05
C VAL A 137 14.88 -2.53 7.44
N HIS A 138 14.14 -3.12 6.50
CA HIS A 138 13.38 -4.35 6.76
C HIS A 138 14.28 -5.54 7.05
N ALA A 139 15.41 -5.70 6.36
CA ALA A 139 16.36 -6.77 6.62
C ALA A 139 17.03 -6.66 8.01
N ALA A 140 17.08 -5.45 8.58
CA ALA A 140 17.56 -5.20 9.94
C ALA A 140 16.49 -5.49 11.01
N GLN A 141 15.21 -5.61 10.63
CA GLN A 141 14.08 -5.86 11.52
C GLN A 141 13.57 -7.30 11.35
N PRO A 142 13.06 -7.96 12.40
CA PRO A 142 12.33 -9.22 12.25
C PRO A 142 10.89 -8.90 11.80
N ASP A 143 10.76 -8.42 10.57
CA ASP A 143 9.49 -8.07 9.92
C ASP A 143 9.49 -8.54 8.46
N ALA A 144 9.55 -9.87 8.31
CA ALA A 144 9.55 -10.51 7.01
C ALA A 144 8.24 -10.28 6.23
N GLY A 145 7.12 -10.02 6.93
CA GLY A 145 5.84 -9.68 6.31
C GLY A 145 5.91 -8.40 5.49
N GLN A 146 6.32 -7.28 6.11
CA GLN A 146 6.51 -6.03 5.37
C GLN A 146 7.69 -6.10 4.40
N GLY A 147 8.78 -6.77 4.78
CA GLY A 147 9.95 -6.97 3.91
C GLY A 147 9.59 -7.65 2.60
N THR A 148 8.82 -8.73 2.64
CA THR A 148 8.32 -9.43 1.44
C THR A 148 7.38 -8.56 0.62
N ALA A 149 6.38 -7.94 1.27
CA ALA A 149 5.40 -7.14 0.54
C ALA A 149 6.05 -5.95 -0.18
N PHE A 150 6.98 -5.27 0.50
CA PHE A 150 7.74 -4.18 -0.08
C PHE A 150 8.67 -4.66 -1.20
N ALA A 151 9.46 -5.72 -0.96
CA ALA A 151 10.43 -6.22 -1.93
C ALA A 151 9.76 -6.64 -3.24
N LEU A 152 8.61 -7.32 -3.18
CA LEU A 152 7.82 -7.67 -4.37
C LEU A 152 7.35 -6.43 -5.14
N ALA A 153 6.75 -5.46 -4.44
CA ALA A 153 6.24 -4.24 -5.06
C ALA A 153 7.36 -3.39 -5.70
N ALA A 154 8.46 -3.19 -4.97
CA ALA A 154 9.63 -2.47 -5.43
C ALA A 154 10.28 -3.14 -6.64
N SER A 155 10.38 -4.48 -6.65
CA SER A 155 10.96 -5.22 -7.77
C SER A 155 10.11 -5.12 -9.04
N VAL A 156 8.77 -5.19 -8.91
CA VAL A 156 7.87 -4.96 -10.05
C VAL A 156 8.02 -3.55 -10.62
N LEU A 157 8.19 -2.53 -9.76
CA LEU A 157 8.44 -1.17 -10.22
C LEU A 157 9.79 -1.06 -10.95
N LEU A 158 10.88 -1.50 -10.34
CA LEU A 158 12.23 -1.44 -10.92
C LEU A 158 12.30 -2.20 -12.26
N ALA A 159 11.63 -3.35 -12.34
CA ALA A 159 11.49 -4.12 -13.57
C ALA A 159 10.72 -3.37 -14.67
N ARG A 160 10.07 -2.24 -14.41
CA ARG A 160 9.34 -1.45 -15.41
C ARG A 160 10.06 -0.17 -15.86
N ALA A 161 11.25 0.14 -15.34
CA ALA A 161 12.03 1.30 -15.77
C ALA A 161 12.44 1.20 -17.25
N GLN A 162 11.67 1.82 -18.16
CA GLN A 162 11.79 1.56 -19.60
C GLN A 162 13.10 2.10 -20.21
N LEU A 163 13.65 3.17 -19.64
CA LEU A 163 14.88 3.80 -20.11
C LEU A 163 16.15 3.11 -19.58
N ALA A 164 16.02 2.20 -18.62
CA ALA A 164 17.16 1.56 -18.01
C ALA A 164 17.54 0.25 -18.73
N PRO A 165 18.85 -0.04 -18.89
CA PRO A 165 19.29 -1.28 -19.49
C PRO A 165 18.88 -2.47 -18.61
N TRP A 166 18.57 -3.60 -19.25
CA TRP A 166 18.08 -4.78 -18.56
C TRP A 166 18.98 -5.27 -17.40
N PRO A 167 20.33 -5.23 -17.47
CA PRO A 167 21.16 -5.70 -16.36
C PRO A 167 21.02 -4.84 -15.12
N ALA A 168 20.89 -3.51 -15.27
CA ALA A 168 20.69 -2.61 -14.15
C ALA A 168 19.34 -2.87 -13.44
N ARG A 169 18.29 -3.14 -14.21
CA ARG A 169 16.98 -3.53 -13.68
C ARG A 169 17.07 -4.88 -12.96
N ALA A 170 17.70 -5.88 -13.58
CA ALA A 170 17.87 -7.20 -12.98
C ALA A 170 18.67 -7.14 -11.68
N ALA A 171 19.81 -6.44 -11.66
CA ALA A 171 20.66 -6.30 -10.49
C ALA A 171 19.94 -5.61 -9.33
N THR A 172 19.21 -4.52 -9.59
CA THR A 172 18.46 -3.80 -8.55
C THR A 172 17.28 -4.62 -8.02
N CYS A 173 16.55 -5.33 -8.88
CA CYS A 173 15.52 -6.28 -8.44
C CYS A 173 16.13 -7.40 -7.58
N ALA A 174 17.24 -8.01 -8.02
CA ALA A 174 17.90 -9.08 -7.29
C ALA A 174 18.36 -8.60 -5.89
N GLY A 175 18.95 -7.41 -5.80
CA GLY A 175 19.37 -6.83 -4.52
C GLY A 175 18.22 -6.58 -3.55
N VAL A 176 17.10 -6.04 -4.05
CA VAL A 176 15.89 -5.81 -3.23
C VAL A 176 15.26 -7.12 -2.78
N LEU A 177 15.13 -8.11 -3.67
CA LEU A 177 14.58 -9.43 -3.33
C LEU A 177 15.48 -10.17 -2.33
N ALA A 178 16.80 -10.10 -2.50
CA ALA A 178 17.76 -10.70 -1.57
C ALA A 178 17.62 -10.10 -0.16
N MET A 179 17.53 -8.77 -0.04
CA MET A 179 17.29 -8.13 1.26
C MET A 179 15.92 -8.47 1.86
N GLY A 180 14.88 -8.54 1.02
CA GLY A 180 13.56 -9.01 1.46
C GLY A 180 13.61 -10.45 1.99
N ALA A 181 14.38 -11.33 1.36
CA ALA A 181 14.61 -12.70 1.82
C ALA A 181 15.43 -12.74 3.12
N MET A 182 16.40 -11.84 3.30
CA MET A 182 17.17 -11.74 4.55
C MET A 182 16.29 -11.46 5.78
N ALA A 183 15.16 -10.76 5.63
CA ALA A 183 14.23 -10.54 6.74
C ALA A 183 13.67 -11.86 7.31
N TRP A 184 13.55 -12.92 6.49
CA TRP A 184 13.13 -14.25 6.95
C TRP A 184 14.19 -15.00 7.75
N LEU A 185 15.46 -14.58 7.66
CA LEU A 185 16.55 -15.13 8.49
C LEU A 185 16.54 -14.60 9.92
N ARG A 186 15.62 -13.68 10.23
CA ARG A 186 15.37 -13.14 11.57
C ARG A 186 13.94 -13.49 12.00
N PRO A 187 13.68 -14.72 12.46
CA PRO A 187 12.36 -15.10 12.96
C PRO A 187 11.87 -14.12 14.02
N ASP A 188 10.59 -13.76 13.94
CA ASP A 188 9.95 -12.92 14.95
C ASP A 188 9.73 -13.74 16.23
N PRO A 189 10.38 -13.40 17.36
CA PRO A 189 10.23 -14.14 18.61
C PRO A 189 8.88 -13.86 19.30
N LEU A 190 8.14 -12.85 18.84
CA LEU A 190 6.89 -12.47 19.48
C LEU A 190 5.81 -13.52 19.24
N ALA A 191 5.10 -13.85 20.32
CA ALA A 191 3.93 -14.70 20.22
C ALA A 191 2.84 -14.02 19.38
N ALA A 192 2.18 -14.80 18.53
CA ALA A 192 1.05 -14.32 17.76
C ALA A 192 -0.11 -13.92 18.68
N VAL A 193 -0.53 -12.67 18.57
CA VAL A 193 -1.79 -12.13 19.08
C VAL A 193 -2.94 -12.58 18.15
N PRO A 194 -3.81 -13.51 18.58
CA PRO A 194 -4.78 -14.15 17.68
C PRO A 194 -5.64 -13.19 16.83
N HIS A 195 -6.09 -12.09 17.42
CA HIS A 195 -6.95 -11.10 16.76
C HIS A 195 -6.19 -10.08 15.89
N VAL A 196 -4.87 -10.23 15.76
CA VAL A 196 -4.00 -9.39 14.91
C VAL A 196 -3.49 -10.21 13.74
N GLU A 197 -2.83 -11.35 13.98
CA GLU A 197 -2.21 -12.14 12.89
C GLU A 197 -3.07 -13.32 12.42
N ARG A 198 -3.98 -13.83 13.27
CA ARG A 198 -4.78 -15.03 12.96
C ARG A 198 -6.27 -14.76 12.83
N ILE A 199 -6.66 -13.50 12.59
CA ILE A 199 -8.07 -13.09 12.65
C ILE A 199 -8.94 -13.76 11.57
N VAL A 200 -8.37 -14.11 10.42
CA VAL A 200 -9.07 -14.84 9.36
C VAL A 200 -9.32 -16.30 9.76
N GLN A 201 -8.32 -16.94 10.39
CA GLN A 201 -8.44 -18.29 10.93
C GLN A 201 -9.43 -18.33 12.10
N LEU A 202 -9.43 -17.30 12.97
CA LEU A 202 -10.44 -17.14 14.01
C LEU A 202 -11.86 -17.03 13.42
N ALA A 203 -12.03 -16.23 12.37
CA ALA A 203 -13.33 -16.10 11.70
C ALA A 203 -13.78 -17.45 11.11
N ALA A 204 -12.89 -18.17 10.44
CA ALA A 204 -13.15 -19.51 9.92
C ALA A 204 -13.46 -20.54 11.01
N GLY A 205 -12.82 -20.42 12.18
CA GLY A 205 -13.07 -21.24 13.36
C GLY A 205 -14.42 -20.99 14.02
N LEU A 206 -15.01 -19.78 13.86
CA LEU A 206 -16.39 -19.52 14.24
C LEU A 206 -17.37 -20.19 13.25
N THR A 207 -17.22 -19.90 11.96
CA THR A 207 -17.84 -20.66 10.86
C THR A 207 -17.01 -20.52 9.57
N PRO A 208 -16.95 -21.55 8.70
CA PRO A 208 -16.23 -21.44 7.42
C PRO A 208 -16.71 -20.29 6.53
N VAL A 209 -18.01 -19.97 6.61
CA VAL A 209 -18.63 -18.86 5.86
C VAL A 209 -18.03 -17.51 6.29
N LEU A 210 -17.85 -17.28 7.60
CA LEU A 210 -17.23 -16.04 8.09
C LEU A 210 -15.77 -15.92 7.61
N GLY A 211 -15.04 -17.03 7.53
CA GLY A 211 -13.71 -17.07 6.92
C GLY A 211 -13.73 -16.64 5.45
N ALA A 212 -14.67 -17.16 4.66
CA ALA A 212 -14.81 -16.76 3.25
C ALA A 212 -15.20 -15.27 3.10
N VAL A 213 -16.13 -14.78 3.92
CA VAL A 213 -16.54 -13.37 3.93
C VAL A 213 -15.37 -12.46 4.34
N ALA A 214 -14.50 -12.91 5.26
CA ALA A 214 -13.28 -12.20 5.62
C ALA A 214 -12.33 -12.02 4.45
N VAL A 215 -12.07 -13.09 3.68
CA VAL A 215 -11.23 -13.02 2.49
C VAL A 215 -11.83 -12.07 1.45
N LEU A 216 -13.15 -12.12 1.23
CA LEU A 216 -13.84 -11.20 0.31
C LEU A 216 -13.74 -9.74 0.78
N ALA A 217 -13.95 -9.47 2.08
CA ALA A 217 -13.83 -8.13 2.66
C ALA A 217 -12.40 -7.59 2.53
N LEU A 218 -11.39 -8.44 2.71
CA LEU A 218 -9.98 -8.10 2.49
C LEU A 218 -9.67 -7.84 1.01
N ALA A 219 -10.27 -8.58 0.09
CA ALA A 219 -10.09 -8.35 -1.36
C ALA A 219 -10.60 -6.97 -1.81
N LEU A 220 -11.60 -6.41 -1.12
CA LEU A 220 -12.09 -5.04 -1.39
C LEU A 220 -10.99 -3.97 -1.21
N LEU A 221 -9.97 -4.25 -0.40
CA LEU A 221 -8.85 -3.34 -0.17
C LEU A 221 -7.99 -3.11 -1.42
N LEU A 222 -8.10 -3.98 -2.44
CA LEU A 222 -7.39 -3.84 -3.72
C LEU A 222 -8.13 -2.97 -4.74
N VAL A 223 -9.41 -2.64 -4.49
CA VAL A 223 -10.22 -1.87 -5.45
C VAL A 223 -9.60 -0.51 -5.84
N PRO A 224 -8.98 0.29 -4.94
CA PRO A 224 -8.38 1.57 -5.34
C PRO A 224 -7.26 1.44 -6.38
N THR A 225 -6.62 0.26 -6.49
CA THR A 225 -5.49 0.01 -7.38
C THR A 225 -5.90 -0.53 -8.76
N VAL A 226 -7.20 -0.72 -9.01
CA VAL A 226 -7.70 -1.26 -10.29
C VAL A 226 -7.56 -0.21 -11.41
N PRO A 227 -7.00 -0.58 -12.59
CA PRO A 227 -6.90 0.31 -13.73
C PRO A 227 -8.26 0.93 -14.13
N GLY A 228 -8.28 2.24 -14.41
CA GLY A 228 -9.53 2.96 -14.73
C GLY A 228 -10.31 3.46 -13.50
N ILE A 229 -9.89 3.06 -12.29
CA ILE A 229 -10.31 3.70 -11.05
C ILE A 229 -9.42 4.92 -10.76
N THR A 230 -8.10 4.79 -10.95
CA THR A 230 -7.11 5.86 -10.71
C THR A 230 -6.14 6.01 -11.90
N VAL A 231 -5.48 7.18 -12.02
CA VAL A 231 -4.51 7.49 -13.09
C VAL A 231 -3.11 7.47 -12.49
N GLY A 232 -2.14 6.81 -13.13
CA GLY A 232 -0.78 6.61 -12.59
C GLY A 232 -0.36 5.14 -12.59
N ARG A 233 -0.10 4.60 -13.79
CA ARG A 233 0.05 3.15 -14.04
C ARG A 233 1.08 2.47 -13.14
N ASP A 234 2.18 3.16 -12.82
CA ASP A 234 3.27 2.57 -12.05
C ASP A 234 2.96 2.56 -10.56
N LEU A 235 2.53 3.69 -9.99
CA LEU A 235 2.11 3.77 -8.60
C LEU A 235 0.96 2.78 -8.29
N SER A 236 -0.04 2.72 -9.18
CA SER A 236 -1.17 1.80 -9.03
C SER A 236 -0.72 0.34 -9.02
N LEU A 237 0.22 -0.04 -9.90
CA LEU A 237 0.76 -1.39 -9.93
C LEU A 237 1.61 -1.70 -8.69
N GLY A 238 2.49 -0.78 -8.29
CA GLY A 238 3.32 -0.94 -7.09
C GLY A 238 2.47 -1.12 -5.83
N LEU A 239 1.45 -0.28 -5.65
CA LEU A 239 0.51 -0.40 -4.53
C LEU A 239 -0.37 -1.65 -4.64
N ALA A 240 -0.79 -2.07 -5.85
CA ALA A 240 -1.53 -3.32 -6.02
C ALA A 240 -0.73 -4.52 -5.54
N VAL A 241 0.54 -4.62 -5.97
CA VAL A 241 1.43 -5.71 -5.58
C VAL A 241 1.73 -5.66 -4.09
N TYR A 242 2.00 -4.47 -3.53
CA TYR A 242 2.22 -4.29 -2.11
C TYR A 242 1.02 -4.75 -1.29
N LEU A 243 -0.17 -4.22 -1.58
CA LEU A 243 -1.39 -4.56 -0.86
C LEU A 243 -1.71 -6.06 -0.99
N ALA A 244 -1.66 -6.63 -2.20
CA ALA A 244 -1.88 -8.05 -2.40
C ALA A 244 -0.89 -8.90 -1.59
N ALA A 245 0.39 -8.55 -1.60
CA ALA A 245 1.39 -9.26 -0.82
C ALA A 245 1.16 -9.12 0.70
N THR A 246 0.78 -7.93 1.20
CA THR A 246 0.43 -7.76 2.63
C THR A 246 -0.80 -8.58 3.04
N LEU A 247 -1.72 -8.87 2.12
CA LEU A 247 -2.89 -9.72 2.38
C LEU A 247 -2.55 -11.21 2.36
N CYS A 248 -1.57 -11.61 1.55
CA CYS A 248 -1.17 -13.02 1.40
C CYS A 248 -0.11 -13.47 2.40
N VAL A 249 0.84 -12.60 2.77
CA VAL A 249 1.98 -12.99 3.62
C VAL A 249 1.60 -13.49 5.03
N PRO A 250 0.47 -13.08 5.67
CA PRO A 250 0.01 -13.68 6.92
C PRO A 250 -0.30 -15.19 6.83
N ALA A 251 -0.47 -15.74 5.62
CA ALA A 251 -0.61 -17.20 5.44
C ALA A 251 0.72 -17.96 5.63
N LEU A 252 1.86 -17.25 5.63
CA LEU A 252 3.20 -17.83 5.69
C LEU A 252 3.88 -17.66 7.06
N GLY A 253 3.29 -16.90 7.98
CA GLY A 253 3.84 -16.65 9.30
C GLY A 253 2.96 -15.75 10.15
N ASN A 254 3.42 -15.44 11.36
CA ASN A 254 2.69 -14.61 12.32
C ASN A 254 2.83 -13.12 11.96
N PHE A 255 2.18 -12.71 10.87
CA PHE A 255 2.15 -11.32 10.43
C PHE A 255 0.76 -10.72 10.57
N PRO A 256 0.64 -9.42 10.92
CA PRO A 256 -0.66 -8.78 11.05
C PRO A 256 -1.48 -8.86 9.76
N VAL A 257 -2.75 -9.26 9.87
CA VAL A 257 -3.70 -9.17 8.75
C VAL A 257 -4.09 -7.69 8.60
N PRO A 258 -3.76 -7.01 7.49
CA PRO A 258 -3.92 -5.57 7.38
C PRO A 258 -5.41 -5.20 7.45
N VAL A 259 -5.72 -4.10 8.15
CA VAL A 259 -7.07 -3.52 8.36
C VAL A 259 -8.01 -4.39 9.22
N MET A 260 -8.09 -5.70 8.97
CA MET A 260 -8.95 -6.63 9.71
C MET A 260 -8.38 -7.02 11.07
N GLY A 261 -7.05 -7.17 11.18
CA GLY A 261 -6.38 -7.36 12.47
C GLY A 261 -6.30 -6.04 13.24
N ALA A 262 -6.25 -6.11 14.57
CA ALA A 262 -6.07 -4.90 15.39
C ALA A 262 -4.69 -4.26 15.14
N GLY A 263 -4.68 -2.97 14.85
CA GLY A 263 -3.47 -2.20 14.53
C GLY A 263 -3.75 -0.97 13.66
N ALA A 264 -3.40 0.21 14.17
CA ALA A 264 -3.60 1.48 13.46
C ALA A 264 -2.71 1.66 12.22
N GLY A 265 -1.48 1.11 12.23
CA GLY A 265 -0.49 1.31 11.16
C GLY A 265 -0.98 0.88 9.77
N PRO A 266 -1.40 -0.39 9.59
CA PRO A 266 -1.95 -0.85 8.30
C PRO A 266 -3.19 -0.08 7.84
N VAL A 267 -4.05 0.35 8.76
CA VAL A 267 -5.23 1.18 8.45
C VAL A 267 -4.79 2.53 7.87
N LEU A 268 -3.89 3.24 8.55
CA LEU A 268 -3.35 4.52 8.07
C LEU A 268 -2.64 4.38 6.73
N GLY A 269 -1.81 3.34 6.56
CA GLY A 269 -1.11 3.04 5.31
C GLY A 269 -2.06 2.84 4.14
N TRP A 270 -3.15 2.11 4.34
CA TRP A 270 -4.16 1.88 3.30
C TRP A 270 -4.87 3.18 2.88
N TYR A 271 -5.24 4.04 3.83
CA TYR A 271 -5.87 5.33 3.51
C TYR A 271 -4.89 6.28 2.81
N LEU A 272 -3.63 6.30 3.21
CA LEU A 272 -2.58 7.07 2.54
C LEU A 272 -2.40 6.63 1.08
N ALA A 273 -2.28 5.32 0.84
CA ALA A 273 -2.21 4.75 -0.51
C ALA A 273 -3.42 5.17 -1.36
N THR A 274 -4.62 5.07 -0.81
CA THR A 274 -5.86 5.46 -1.49
C THR A 274 -5.89 6.96 -1.81
N GLY A 275 -5.49 7.82 -0.87
CA GLY A 275 -5.39 9.26 -1.07
C GLY A 275 -4.39 9.65 -2.17
N MET A 276 -3.23 8.99 -2.22
CA MET A 276 -2.23 9.18 -3.28
C MET A 276 -2.76 8.78 -4.65
N LEU A 277 -3.47 7.66 -4.74
CA LEU A 277 -4.09 7.20 -5.98
C LEU A 277 -5.21 8.14 -6.44
N MET A 278 -6.02 8.66 -5.51
CA MET A 278 -7.02 9.68 -5.79
C MET A 278 -6.39 10.99 -6.30
N ALA A 279 -5.26 11.41 -5.72
CA ALA A 279 -4.53 12.59 -6.17
C ALA A 279 -3.97 12.40 -7.59
N ALA A 280 -3.38 11.24 -7.85
CA ALA A 280 -2.83 10.89 -9.16
C ALA A 280 -3.93 10.80 -10.24
N ALA A 281 -5.16 10.43 -9.86
CA ALA A 281 -6.34 10.42 -10.73
C ALA A 281 -6.82 11.80 -11.17
N ARG A 282 -6.44 12.88 -10.49
CA ARG A 282 -6.90 14.24 -10.83
C ARG A 282 -6.14 14.82 -12.00
N ARG A 283 -6.88 15.23 -13.04
CA ARG A 283 -6.34 16.05 -14.12
C ARG A 283 -6.06 17.48 -13.63
N PRO A 284 -4.98 18.13 -14.09
CA PRO A 284 -4.75 19.53 -13.82
C PRO A 284 -5.87 20.40 -14.42
N PRO A 285 -6.25 21.52 -13.78
CA PRO A 285 -7.20 22.46 -14.35
C PRO A 285 -6.73 22.94 -15.73
N GLY A 286 -7.60 22.91 -16.74
CA GLY A 286 -7.30 23.40 -18.09
C GLY A 286 -6.77 22.36 -19.09
N SER A 287 -6.54 21.10 -18.70
CA SER A 287 -6.17 20.06 -19.68
C SER A 287 -7.39 19.65 -20.52
N SER A 288 -7.45 20.11 -21.77
CA SER A 288 -8.43 19.61 -22.74
C SER A 288 -8.18 18.12 -23.00
N PRO A 289 -9.22 17.28 -23.20
CA PRO A 289 -9.01 15.90 -23.61
C PRO A 289 -8.24 15.88 -24.93
N PRO A 290 -7.34 14.89 -25.14
CA PRO A 290 -6.66 14.75 -26.43
C PRO A 290 -7.72 14.62 -27.53
N ARG A 291 -7.69 15.51 -28.52
CA ARG A 291 -8.53 15.40 -29.72
C ARG A 291 -8.29 14.02 -30.30
N ARG A 292 -9.35 13.20 -30.42
CA ARG A 292 -9.28 11.96 -31.20
C ARG A 292 -8.73 12.33 -32.59
N ALA A 293 -7.63 11.70 -32.99
CA ALA A 293 -7.12 11.84 -34.34
C ALA A 293 -8.26 11.54 -35.34
N PRO A 294 -8.40 12.32 -36.43
CA PRO A 294 -9.39 12.04 -37.46
C PRO A 294 -9.26 10.58 -37.92
N ARG A 295 -10.37 9.84 -37.97
CA ARG A 295 -10.36 8.51 -38.60
C ARG A 295 -9.89 8.69 -40.04
N PRO A 296 -8.91 7.91 -40.54
CA PRO A 296 -8.56 7.94 -41.94
C PRO A 296 -9.81 7.61 -42.77
N PRO A 297 -10.00 8.27 -43.92
CA PRO A 297 -11.15 8.01 -44.77
C PRO A 297 -11.18 6.52 -45.13
N ARG A 298 -12.35 5.90 -44.99
CA ARG A 298 -12.57 4.53 -45.48
C ARG A 298 -12.33 4.55 -46.98
N GLY A 299 -11.29 3.85 -47.42
CA GLY A 299 -10.98 3.70 -48.84
C GLY A 299 -12.22 3.17 -49.57
N GLY A 300 -12.69 3.96 -50.52
CA GLY A 300 -13.74 3.56 -51.45
C GLY A 300 -13.20 2.44 -52.33
N THR A 301 -14.02 1.40 -52.47
CA THR A 301 -13.97 0.42 -53.55
C THR A 301 -13.88 1.13 -54.90
N LEU A 302 -12.85 0.82 -55.68
CA LEU A 302 -12.90 0.96 -57.13
C LEU A 302 -12.82 -0.45 -57.70
N GLU A 303 -13.96 -0.86 -58.25
CA GLU A 303 -14.10 -1.94 -59.20
C GLU A 303 -13.19 -1.68 -60.42
N ALA A 304 -12.47 -2.72 -60.84
CA ALA A 304 -12.09 -2.98 -62.23
C ALA A 304 -11.82 -4.49 -62.35
#